data_AF-A0A958FP54-F1
#
_entry.id   AF-A0A958FP54-F1
#
_cell.length_a   1.000
_cell.length_b   1.000
_cell.length_c   1.000
_cell.angle_alpha   90.00
_cell.angle_beta   90.00
_cell.angle_gamma   90.00
#
_symmetry.space_group_name_H-M   'P 1'
#
loop_
_entity.id
_entity.type
_entity.pdbx_description
1 polymer ?
#
loop_
_entity_poly.entity_id
_entity_poly.type
_entity_poly.pdbx_seq_one_letter_code
_entity_poly.pdbx_strand_id
1 'polypeptide(L)'
;IGQTLAWFGEAQGQRHLPLSALRLLPEEIVRRIEPVFFDDGEWQIEAGRLLAYDKAADDYREFHRFSGEEQALVDYFQQGLTLEAIAAEIASQFTLPADTAFRQVTELFFELAELRVCHPAEMEAIETYFDEQGI
;
A
#
# COMPACT_ATOMS: atom_id res chain seq x y z
N ILE A 1 4.56 -27.01 1.16
CA ILE A 1 4.01 -26.22 0.04
C ILE A 1 4.41 -24.78 0.33
N GLY A 2 5.57 -24.37 -0.17
CA GLY A 2 6.07 -23.00 -0.02
C GLY A 2 6.42 -22.55 -1.43
N GLN A 3 5.53 -21.78 -2.04
CA GLN A 3 5.79 -21.19 -3.34
C GLN A 3 6.44 -19.83 -3.08
N THR A 4 7.77 -19.82 -3.23
CA THR A 4 8.57 -18.61 -3.36
C THR A 4 8.10 -17.87 -4.61
N LEU A 5 7.45 -16.72 -4.42
CA LEU A 5 7.19 -15.75 -5.48
C LEU A 5 8.54 -15.14 -5.87
N ALA A 6 9.15 -15.79 -6.85
CA ALA A 6 10.40 -15.42 -7.48
C ALA A 6 10.09 -14.48 -8.66
N TRP A 7 10.44 -13.21 -8.46
CA TRP A 7 11.02 -12.30 -9.45
C TRP A 7 10.15 -11.76 -10.60
N PHE A 8 9.87 -10.45 -10.52
CA PHE A 8 9.90 -9.56 -11.68
C PHE A 8 10.79 -8.36 -11.31
N GLY A 9 12.02 -8.34 -11.84
CA GLY A 9 12.97 -7.25 -11.56
C GLY A 9 14.45 -7.46 -11.92
N GLU A 10 14.86 -8.55 -12.60
CA GLU A 10 16.30 -8.74 -12.96
C GLU A 10 16.72 -8.17 -14.32
N ALA A 11 15.86 -7.46 -15.05
CA ALA A 11 16.20 -7.03 -16.42
C ALA A 11 16.80 -5.61 -16.54
N GLN A 12 16.76 -4.78 -15.51
CA GLN A 12 17.40 -3.46 -15.50
C GLN A 12 17.89 -3.17 -14.09
N GLY A 13 19.15 -2.76 -13.93
CA GLY A 13 19.85 -2.59 -12.65
C GLY A 13 19.31 -1.48 -11.72
N GLN A 14 18.00 -1.34 -11.58
CA GLN A 14 17.36 -0.57 -10.52
C GLN A 14 17.11 -1.52 -9.34
N ARG A 15 17.76 -1.23 -8.21
CA ARG A 15 17.47 -1.90 -6.95
C ARG A 15 16.06 -1.51 -6.52
N HIS A 16 15.06 -2.25 -6.96
CA HIS A 16 13.71 -2.07 -6.44
C HIS A 16 13.71 -2.45 -4.96
N LEU A 17 13.47 -1.47 -4.09
CA LEU A 17 13.23 -1.74 -2.67
C LEU A 17 12.09 -2.75 -2.53
N PRO A 18 12.27 -3.85 -1.78
CA PRO A 18 11.14 -4.70 -1.46
C PRO A 18 10.15 -3.87 -0.64
N LEU A 19 8.87 -3.84 -1.04
CA LEU A 19 7.85 -3.02 -0.36
C LEU A 19 7.66 -3.42 1.11
N SER A 20 8.08 -4.62 1.50
CA SER A 20 8.18 -5.04 2.91
C SER A 20 9.21 -4.23 3.72
N ALA A 21 10.23 -3.63 3.08
CA ALA A 21 11.18 -2.73 3.72
C ALA A 21 10.57 -1.39 4.13
N LEU A 22 9.40 -1.00 3.58
CA LEU A 22 8.72 0.22 3.98
C LEU A 22 8.41 0.27 5.49
N ARG A 23 8.27 -0.90 6.13
CA ARG A 23 8.08 -1.03 7.59
C ARG A 23 9.30 -0.62 8.42
N LEU A 24 10.47 -0.49 7.79
CA LEU A 24 11.71 -0.04 8.43
C LEU A 24 11.88 1.47 8.38
N LEU A 25 11.02 2.18 7.64
CA LEU A 25 11.08 3.62 7.56
C LEU A 25 10.77 4.25 8.93
N PRO A 26 11.47 5.34 9.29
CA PRO A 26 11.12 6.11 10.47
C PRO A 26 9.71 6.67 10.31
N GLU A 27 8.98 6.74 11.43
CA GLU A 27 7.57 7.14 11.45
C GLU A 27 7.33 8.50 10.76
N GLU A 28 8.27 9.44 10.89
CA GLU A 28 8.21 10.76 10.25
C GLU A 28 8.15 10.69 8.71
N ILE A 29 8.79 9.70 8.11
CA ILE A 29 8.72 9.44 6.66
C ILE A 29 7.39 8.76 6.35
N VAL A 30 7.00 7.75 7.13
CA VAL A 30 5.74 7.01 6.93
C VAL A 30 4.54 7.96 6.96
N ARG A 31 4.50 8.91 7.89
CA ARG A 31 3.45 9.94 7.99
C ARG A 31 3.25 10.74 6.70
N ARG A 32 4.31 10.95 5.94
CA ARG A 32 4.33 11.76 4.72
C ARG A 32 4.06 10.96 3.44
N ILE A 33 3.95 9.63 3.53
CA ILE A 33 3.65 8.80 2.38
C ILE A 33 2.27 9.14 1.83
N GLU A 34 2.20 9.42 0.53
CA GLU A 34 0.96 9.44 -0.25
C GLU A 34 0.81 8.07 -0.93
N PRO A 35 -0.26 7.31 -0.66
CA PRO A 35 -0.50 6.02 -1.30
C PRO A 35 -1.02 6.22 -2.73
N VAL A 36 -0.44 5.48 -3.68
CA VAL A 36 -0.82 5.48 -5.09
C VAL A 36 -1.05 4.05 -5.54
N PHE A 37 -2.17 3.77 -6.19
CA PHE A 37 -2.47 2.44 -6.73
C PHE A 37 -1.67 2.16 -8.00
N PHE A 38 -1.22 0.93 -8.16
CA PHE A 38 -0.59 0.50 -9.41
C PHE A 38 -1.62 0.47 -10.54
N ASP A 39 -1.25 0.98 -11.72
CA ASP A 39 -2.03 0.91 -12.96
C ASP A 39 -1.42 -0.16 -13.89
N ASP A 40 -1.27 -1.38 -13.38
CA ASP A 40 -0.70 -2.52 -14.12
C ASP A 40 -1.76 -3.54 -14.57
N GLY A 41 -3.01 -3.34 -14.14
CA GLY A 41 -4.14 -4.20 -14.43
C GLY A 41 -4.15 -5.52 -13.65
N GLU A 42 -3.20 -5.76 -12.74
CA GLU A 42 -3.17 -6.97 -11.92
C GLU A 42 -4.24 -6.92 -10.82
N TRP A 43 -4.56 -5.71 -10.36
CA TRP A 43 -5.51 -5.45 -9.28
C TRP A 43 -6.62 -4.49 -9.72
N GLN A 44 -7.82 -4.70 -9.17
CA GLN A 44 -8.94 -3.77 -9.29
C GLN A 44 -9.65 -3.61 -7.95
N ILE A 45 -10.11 -2.40 -7.67
CA ILE A 45 -10.95 -2.11 -6.50
C ILE A 45 -12.35 -1.78 -7.00
N GLU A 46 -13.32 -2.62 -6.66
CA GLU A 46 -14.71 -2.45 -7.11
C GLU A 46 -15.71 -2.78 -5.99
N ALA A 47 -16.54 -1.80 -5.66
CA ALA A 47 -17.69 -1.96 -4.77
C ALA A 47 -17.37 -2.69 -3.45
N GLY A 48 -16.34 -2.24 -2.72
CA GLY A 48 -15.97 -2.89 -1.45
C GLY A 48 -15.01 -4.07 -1.57
N ARG A 49 -14.48 -4.36 -2.77
CA ARG A 49 -13.72 -5.58 -3.02
C ARG A 49 -12.40 -5.27 -3.71
N LEU A 50 -11.36 -5.98 -3.29
CA LEU A 50 -10.11 -6.11 -4.01
C LEU A 50 -10.20 -7.35 -4.89
N LEU A 51 -10.05 -7.14 -6.18
CA LEU A 51 -10.07 -8.18 -7.20
C LEU A 51 -8.67 -8.38 -7.77
N ALA A 52 -8.27 -9.63 -7.95
CA ALA A 52 -7.02 -10.01 -8.61
C ALA A 52 -7.32 -10.61 -9.98
N TYR A 53 -6.52 -10.25 -10.99
CA TYR A 53 -6.66 -10.81 -12.34
C TYR A 53 -6.15 -12.27 -12.39
N ASP A 54 -7.03 -13.20 -12.73
CA ASP A 54 -6.71 -14.62 -12.95
C ASP A 54 -6.42 -14.87 -14.44
N LYS A 55 -5.14 -14.92 -14.79
CA LYS A 55 -4.67 -15.17 -16.16
C LYS A 55 -5.18 -16.49 -16.75
N ALA A 56 -5.48 -17.50 -15.94
CA ALA A 56 -5.97 -18.79 -16.43
C ALA A 56 -7.46 -18.74 -16.79
N ALA A 57 -8.23 -17.91 -16.07
CA ALA A 57 -9.65 -17.71 -16.32
C ALA A 57 -9.94 -16.55 -17.28
N ASP A 58 -8.94 -15.69 -17.54
CA ASP A 58 -9.09 -14.42 -18.25
C ASP A 58 -10.16 -13.52 -17.60
N ASP A 59 -10.18 -13.49 -16.27
CA ASP A 59 -11.22 -12.79 -15.50
C ASP A 59 -10.68 -12.33 -14.13
N TYR A 60 -11.37 -11.38 -13.51
CA TYR A 60 -11.07 -10.91 -12.16
C TYR A 60 -11.78 -11.75 -11.10
N ARG A 61 -11.04 -12.11 -10.05
CA ARG A 61 -11.58 -12.87 -8.91
C ARG A 61 -11.45 -12.07 -7.63
N GLU A 62 -12.46 -12.18 -6.77
CA GLU A 62 -12.42 -11.59 -5.43
C GLU A 62 -11.25 -12.21 -4.65
N PHE A 63 -10.31 -11.35 -4.27
CA PHE A 63 -9.17 -11.71 -3.43
C PHE A 63 -9.47 -11.37 -1.97
N HIS A 64 -10.07 -10.20 -1.75
CA HIS A 64 -10.43 -9.71 -0.42
C HIS A 64 -11.68 -8.83 -0.49
N ARG A 65 -12.48 -8.84 0.58
CA ARG A 65 -13.63 -7.96 0.74
C ARG A 65 -13.39 -7.05 1.93
N PHE A 66 -13.33 -5.76 1.64
CA PHE A 66 -13.12 -4.73 2.65
C PHE A 66 -14.33 -4.65 3.59
N SER A 67 -14.05 -4.50 4.87
CA SER A 67 -15.02 -4.00 5.85
C SER A 67 -15.40 -2.54 5.53
N GLY A 68 -16.45 -2.03 6.17
CA GLY A 68 -16.87 -0.64 5.97
C GLY A 68 -15.79 0.38 6.36
N GLU A 69 -14.98 0.07 7.38
CA GLU A 69 -13.87 0.91 7.82
C GLU A 69 -12.69 0.85 6.84
N GLU A 70 -12.32 -0.35 6.37
CA GLU A 70 -11.26 -0.53 5.35
C GLU A 70 -11.64 0.12 4.02
N GLN A 71 -12.90 0.03 3.61
CA GLN A 71 -13.35 0.70 2.40
C GLN A 71 -13.20 2.22 2.50
N ALA A 72 -13.56 2.81 3.64
CA ALA A 72 -13.37 4.25 3.84
C ALA A 72 -11.89 4.64 3.75
N LEU A 73 -10.99 3.83 4.32
CA LEU A 73 -9.54 4.03 4.21
C LEU A 73 -9.06 3.99 2.75
N VAL A 74 -9.47 2.97 2.00
CA VAL A 74 -9.14 2.80 0.58
C VAL A 74 -9.68 3.97 -0.26
N ASP A 75 -10.88 4.47 0.03
CA ASP A 75 -11.46 5.64 -0.65
C ASP A 75 -10.63 6.91 -0.40
N TYR A 76 -10.04 7.07 0.80
CA TYR A 76 -9.13 8.17 1.08
C TYR A 76 -7.77 8.00 0.38
N PHE A 77 -7.30 6.77 0.14
CA PHE A 77 -6.05 6.55 -0.59
C PHE A 77 -6.13 7.10 -2.03
N GLN A 78 -7.33 7.09 -2.63
CA GLN A 78 -7.56 7.62 -3.98
C GLN A 78 -7.55 9.16 -4.06
N GLN A 79 -7.46 9.86 -2.93
CA GLN A 79 -7.58 11.33 -2.87
C GLN A 79 -6.23 12.06 -2.88
N GLY A 80 -5.10 11.34 -2.98
CA GLY A 80 -3.76 11.96 -2.96
C GLY A 80 -3.44 12.61 -1.60
N LEU A 81 -3.91 11.99 -0.51
CA LEU A 81 -3.66 12.44 0.85
C LEU A 81 -2.50 11.65 1.47
N THR A 82 -1.78 12.27 2.41
CA THR A 82 -0.75 11.54 3.17
C THR A 82 -1.38 10.58 4.19
N LEU A 83 -0.66 9.54 4.61
CA LEU A 83 -1.14 8.61 5.64
C LEU A 83 -1.53 9.33 6.94
N GLU A 84 -0.80 10.39 7.32
CA GLU A 84 -1.17 11.23 8.47
C GLU A 84 -2.50 11.97 8.27
N ALA A 85 -2.71 12.57 7.09
CA ALA A 85 -3.96 13.26 6.79
C ALA A 85 -5.14 12.28 6.77
N ILE A 86 -4.96 11.11 6.15
CA ILE A 86 -5.97 10.05 6.13
C ILE A 86 -6.31 9.59 7.56
N ALA A 87 -5.28 9.40 8.40
CA ALA A 87 -5.48 9.04 9.80
C ALA A 87 -6.27 10.09 10.59
N ALA A 88 -6.06 11.38 10.32
CA ALA A 88 -6.81 12.46 10.95
C ALA A 88 -8.30 12.42 10.54
N GLU A 89 -8.60 12.20 9.26
CA GLU A 89 -9.98 12.06 8.77
C GLU A 89 -10.68 10.85 9.40
N ILE A 90 -10.00 9.71 9.47
CA ILE A 90 -10.52 8.48 10.07
C ILE A 90 -10.73 8.63 11.58
N ALA A 91 -9.76 9.22 12.28
CA ALA A 91 -9.89 9.52 13.71
C ALA A 91 -11.12 10.39 13.98
N SER A 92 -11.36 11.39 13.14
CA SER A 92 -12.53 12.26 13.25
C SER A 92 -13.84 11.52 12.93
N GLN A 93 -13.89 10.82 11.79
CA GLN A 93 -15.09 10.15 11.30
C GLN A 93 -15.56 9.03 12.23
N PHE A 94 -14.64 8.27 12.81
CA PHE A 94 -14.94 7.12 13.66
C PHE A 94 -14.74 7.39 15.16
N THR A 95 -14.42 8.64 15.54
CA THR A 95 -14.14 9.04 16.94
C THR A 95 -13.07 8.13 17.59
N LEU A 96 -12.00 7.84 16.85
CA LEU A 96 -10.89 7.00 17.29
C LEU A 96 -9.74 7.85 17.85
N PRO A 97 -8.93 7.31 18.77
CA PRO A 97 -7.65 7.92 19.12
C PRO A 97 -6.75 8.06 17.89
N ALA A 98 -6.05 9.19 17.76
CA ALA A 98 -5.20 9.50 16.61
C ALA A 98 -4.14 8.41 16.35
N ASP A 99 -3.47 7.92 17.39
CA ASP A 99 -2.49 6.83 17.28
C ASP A 99 -3.11 5.52 16.75
N THR A 100 -4.34 5.21 17.17
CA THR A 100 -5.06 4.02 16.71
C THR A 100 -5.41 4.14 15.23
N ALA A 101 -5.95 5.29 14.81
CA ALA A 101 -6.27 5.54 13.41
C ALA A 101 -5.02 5.50 12.54
N PHE A 102 -3.93 6.14 12.97
CA PHE A 102 -2.66 6.14 12.23
C PHE A 102 -2.09 4.73 12.07
N ARG A 103 -2.12 3.90 13.13
CA ARG A 103 -1.71 2.51 13.05
C ARG A 103 -2.55 1.73 12.05
N GLN A 104 -3.88 1.86 12.07
CA GLN A 104 -4.77 1.14 11.15
C GLN A 104 -4.52 1.53 9.68
N VAL A 105 -4.41 2.82 9.42
CA VAL A 105 -4.10 3.36 8.07
C VAL A 105 -2.78 2.79 7.55
N THR A 106 -1.76 2.80 8.41
CA THR A 106 -0.40 2.35 8.07
C THR A 106 -0.33 0.84 7.87
N GLU A 107 -1.01 0.06 8.73
CA GLU A 107 -1.10 -1.40 8.60
C GLU A 107 -1.75 -1.79 7.28
N LEU A 108 -2.90 -1.21 6.95
CA LEU A 108 -3.58 -1.48 5.68
C LEU A 108 -2.74 -1.05 4.47
N PHE A 109 -2.10 0.12 4.54
CA PHE A 109 -1.20 0.56 3.47
C PHE A 109 -0.07 -0.45 3.23
N PHE A 110 0.60 -0.91 4.28
CA PHE A 110 1.69 -1.87 4.13
C PHE A 110 1.21 -3.24 3.64
N GLU A 111 0.06 -3.73 4.08
CA GLU A 111 -0.52 -4.97 3.57
C GLU A 111 -0.81 -4.88 2.07
N LEU A 112 -1.44 -3.78 1.62
CA LEU A 112 -1.71 -3.54 0.21
C LEU A 112 -0.41 -3.32 -0.59
N ALA A 113 0.60 -2.66 -0.02
CA ALA A 113 1.89 -2.47 -0.66
C ALA A 113 2.67 -3.79 -0.80
N GLU A 114 2.66 -4.66 0.19
CA GLU A 114 3.28 -6.00 0.11
C GLU A 114 2.64 -6.85 -0.99
N LEU A 115 1.34 -6.68 -1.23
CA LEU A 115 0.61 -7.31 -2.33
C LEU A 115 0.81 -6.61 -3.69
N ARG A 116 1.57 -5.53 -3.75
CA ARG A 116 1.73 -4.65 -4.92
C ARG A 116 0.39 -4.10 -5.44
N VAL A 117 -0.54 -3.80 -4.54
CA VAL A 117 -1.78 -3.11 -4.88
C VAL A 117 -1.55 -1.59 -4.93
N CYS A 118 -0.73 -1.07 -4.03
CA CYS A 118 -0.33 0.34 -3.98
C CYS A 118 1.15 0.52 -3.63
N HIS A 119 1.65 1.73 -3.81
CA HIS A 119 3.00 2.14 -3.45
C HIS A 119 3.02 3.61 -3.00
N PRO A 120 4.08 4.08 -2.32
CA PRO A 120 4.30 5.51 -2.10
C PRO A 120 4.40 6.30 -3.42
N ALA A 121 3.82 7.49 -3.50
CA ALA A 121 3.98 8.37 -4.68
C ALA A 121 5.45 8.70 -4.97
N GLU A 122 6.23 9.01 -3.93
CA GLU A 122 7.64 9.40 -4.03
C GLU A 122 8.59 8.21 -3.78
N MET A 123 8.53 7.18 -4.63
CA MET A 123 9.42 6.00 -4.52
C MET A 123 10.91 6.35 -4.55
N GLU A 124 11.32 7.28 -5.42
CA GLU A 124 12.74 7.65 -5.58
C GLU A 124 13.33 8.30 -4.32
N ALA A 125 12.54 9.09 -3.59
CA ALA A 125 12.95 9.71 -2.33
C ALA A 125 13.16 8.66 -1.23
N ILE A 126 12.30 7.62 -1.21
CA ILE A 126 12.41 6.49 -0.29
C ILE A 126 13.63 5.63 -0.65
N GLU A 127 13.86 5.35 -1.93
CA GLU A 127 15.05 4.64 -2.41
C GLU A 127 16.34 5.34 -2.02
N THR A 128 16.39 6.67 -2.15
CA THR A 128 17.52 7.49 -1.71
C THR A 128 17.77 7.35 -0.21
N TYR A 129 16.71 7.39 0.62
CA TYR A 129 16.84 7.21 2.07
C TYR A 129 17.51 5.88 2.42
N PHE A 130 17.07 4.77 1.81
CA PHE A 130 17.67 3.46 2.09
C PHE A 130 19.12 3.36 1.62
N ASP A 131 19.47 3.93 0.45
CA ASP A 131 20.85 3.95 -0.06
C ASP A 131 21.77 4.76 0.88
N GLU A 132 21.31 5.92 1.37
CA GLU A 132 22.05 6.74 2.34
C GLU A 132 22.26 6.04 3.69
N GLN A 133 21.31 5.20 4.11
CA GLN A 133 21.44 4.39 5.33
C GLN A 133 22.28 3.11 5.12
N GLY A 134 22.63 2.77 3.87
CA GLY A 134 23.38 1.56 3.54
C GLY A 134 22.59 0.26 3.78
N ILE A 135 21.26 0.32 3.68
CA ILE A 135 20.34 -0.80 3.88
C ILE A 135 19.96 -1.42 2.53
#